data_AF-A0A2M9Q5D8-F1
#
_entry.id   AF-A0A2M9Q5D8-F1
#
_cell.length_a   1.000
_cell.length_b   1.000
_cell.length_c   1.000
_cell.angle_alpha   90.00
_cell.angle_beta   90.00
_cell.angle_gamma   90.00
#
_symmetry.space_group_name_H-M   'P 1'
#
loop_
_entity.id
_entity.type
_entity.pdbx_description
1 polymer ?
#
loop_
_entity_poly.entity_id
_entity_poly.type
_entity_poly.pdbx_seq_one_letter_code
_entity_poly.pdbx_strand_id
1 'polypeptide(L)'
;MIKKKLKNDVMIVHYSDFDLIIYDNKSLKICLSNDEFKNVYALLKKGTSLMELTSLYPTEDVKVLWESLLKIGALIEEWENSYENTIYEKQLYYLESLAQSPIHLQETLSTKCVAIIGVGG
;
A
#
# COMPACT_ATOMS: atom_id res chain seq x y z
N MET A 1 -6.97 13.90 -6.48
CA MET A 1 -7.30 12.53 -6.91
C MET A 1 -6.56 11.58 -5.99
N ILE A 2 -7.22 10.60 -5.37
CA ILE A 2 -6.57 9.73 -4.37
C ILE A 2 -5.68 8.73 -5.13
N LYS A 3 -4.37 8.83 -4.91
CA LYS A 3 -3.41 7.84 -5.37
C LYS A 3 -3.29 6.73 -4.33
N LYS A 4 -3.06 5.52 -4.82
CA LYS A 4 -2.80 4.35 -3.98
C LYS A 4 -1.50 3.70 -4.39
N LYS A 5 -0.80 3.14 -3.41
CA LYS A 5 0.41 2.36 -3.60
C LYS A 5 0.25 0.95 -3.04
N LEU A 6 1.04 0.01 -3.55
CA LEU A 6 1.19 -1.30 -2.92
C LEU A 6 1.85 -1.13 -1.55
N LYS A 7 1.39 -1.89 -0.55
CA LYS A 7 2.09 -1.97 0.73
C LYS A 7 3.48 -2.61 0.54
N ASN A 8 4.42 -2.21 1.37
CA ASN A 8 5.83 -2.63 1.25
C ASN A 8 6.06 -4.12 1.50
N ASP A 9 5.17 -4.76 2.25
CA ASP A 9 5.17 -6.17 2.61
C ASP A 9 4.40 -7.05 1.61
N VAL A 10 3.85 -6.48 0.53
CA VAL A 10 3.28 -7.26 -0.56
C VAL A 10 4.38 -7.96 -1.34
N MET A 11 4.27 -9.29 -1.45
CA MET A 11 5.16 -10.09 -2.27
C MET A 11 4.52 -10.39 -3.63
N ILE A 12 5.29 -10.25 -4.71
CA ILE A 12 4.89 -10.62 -6.06
C ILE A 12 5.83 -11.72 -6.53
N VAL A 13 5.28 -12.89 -6.84
CA VAL A 13 6.02 -14.05 -7.35
C VAL A 13 5.63 -14.26 -8.80
N HIS A 14 6.63 -14.22 -9.68
CA HIS A 14 6.45 -14.37 -11.12
C HIS A 14 6.56 -15.85 -11.51
N TYR A 15 5.52 -16.40 -12.13
CA TYR A 15 5.55 -17.71 -12.80
C TYR A 15 5.46 -17.53 -14.32
N SER A 16 5.68 -18.59 -15.08
CA SER A 16 5.66 -18.54 -16.55
C SER A 16 4.32 -18.04 -17.11
N ASP A 17 3.22 -18.42 -16.48
CA ASP A 17 1.87 -18.25 -17.02
C ASP A 17 1.01 -17.28 -16.18
N PHE A 18 1.50 -16.89 -15.00
CA PHE A 18 0.76 -16.03 -14.07
C PHE A 18 1.69 -15.37 -13.05
N ASP A 19 1.20 -14.29 -12.45
CA ASP A 19 1.80 -13.70 -11.24
C ASP A 19 0.96 -14.05 -10.02
N LEU A 20 1.63 -14.26 -8.89
CA LEU A 20 0.99 -14.47 -7.60
C LEU A 20 1.32 -13.31 -6.67
N ILE A 21 0.30 -12.54 -6.29
CA ILE A 21 0.42 -11.46 -5.31
C ILE A 21 0.00 -12.01 -3.95
N ILE A 22 0.85 -11.86 -2.95
CA ILE A 22 0.64 -12.40 -1.59
C ILE A 22 0.68 -11.25 -0.59
N TYR A 23 -0.34 -11.19 0.26
CA TYR A 23 -0.43 -10.22 1.36
C TYR A 23 -1.26 -10.81 2.50
N ASP A 24 -0.73 -10.76 3.74
CA ASP A 24 -1.43 -11.16 4.98
C ASP A 24 -2.25 -12.47 4.85
N ASN A 25 -1.56 -13.56 4.48
CA ASN A 25 -2.12 -14.90 4.25
C ASN A 25 -3.16 -15.01 3.11
N LYS A 26 -3.44 -13.93 2.39
CA LYS A 26 -4.26 -13.94 1.17
C LYS A 26 -3.35 -13.96 -0.05
N SER A 27 -3.86 -14.54 -1.13
CA SER A 27 -3.17 -14.50 -2.41
C SER A 27 -4.14 -14.19 -3.54
N LEU A 28 -3.62 -13.51 -4.56
CA LEU A 28 -4.32 -13.20 -5.80
C LEU A 28 -3.49 -13.74 -6.96
N LYS A 29 -4.08 -14.65 -7.73
CA LYS A 29 -3.49 -15.16 -8.97
C LYS A 29 -3.91 -14.26 -10.11
N ILE A 30 -2.94 -13.74 -10.85
CA ILE A 30 -3.13 -12.86 -12.00
C ILE A 30 -2.60 -13.55 -13.24
N CYS A 31 -3.52 -13.97 -14.12
CA CYS A 31 -3.18 -14.54 -15.43
C CYS A 31 -3.17 -13.42 -16.48
N LEU A 32 -2.34 -12.40 -16.30
CA LEU A 32 -2.17 -11.31 -17.27
C LEU A 32 -0.85 -11.52 -18.00
N SER A 33 -0.92 -12.32 -19.05
CA SER A 33 0.23 -12.80 -19.80
C SER A 33 0.62 -11.85 -20.94
N ASN A 34 0.99 -10.60 -20.64
CA ASN A 34 1.60 -9.68 -21.61
C ASN A 34 2.64 -8.78 -20.94
N ASP A 35 3.75 -8.52 -21.64
CA ASP A 35 4.84 -7.65 -21.16
C ASP A 35 4.38 -6.23 -20.78
N GLU A 36 3.26 -5.76 -21.34
CA GLU A 36 2.62 -4.49 -21.00
C GLU A 36 2.22 -4.41 -19.52
N PHE A 37 1.81 -5.52 -18.91
CA PHE A 37 1.29 -5.55 -17.53
C PHE A 37 2.38 -5.49 -16.46
N LYS A 38 3.64 -5.79 -16.80
CA LYS A 38 4.78 -5.71 -15.86
C LYS A 38 4.97 -4.29 -15.31
N ASN A 39 4.67 -3.29 -16.12
CA ASN A 39 4.80 -1.88 -15.75
C ASN A 39 3.72 -1.43 -14.75
N VAL A 40 2.59 -2.15 -14.65
CA VAL A 40 1.52 -1.83 -13.68
C VAL A 40 2.03 -1.95 -12.25
N TYR A 41 2.79 -3.00 -11.92
CA TYR A 41 3.35 -3.15 -10.58
C TYR A 41 4.37 -2.06 -10.23
N ALA A 42 5.14 -1.59 -11.21
CA ALA A 42 6.07 -0.49 -11.00
C ALA A 42 5.33 0.83 -10.71
N LEU A 43 4.23 1.10 -11.41
CA LEU A 43 3.36 2.25 -11.14
C LEU A 43 2.69 2.14 -9.77
N LEU A 44 2.16 0.96 -9.44
CA LEU A 44 1.54 0.68 -8.15
C LEU A 44 2.54 0.78 -6.98
N LYS A 45 3.81 0.42 -7.17
CA LYS A 45 4.84 0.63 -6.13
C LYS A 45 5.16 2.11 -5.90
N LYS A 46 5.10 2.93 -6.95
CA LYS A 46 5.37 4.38 -6.86
C LYS A 46 4.20 5.17 -6.31
N GLY A 47 2.98 4.67 -6.46
CA GLY A 47 1.76 5.44 -6.19
C GLY A 47 1.13 5.90 -7.50
N THR A 48 -0.10 5.46 -7.73
CA THR A 48 -0.86 5.78 -8.94
C THR A 48 -2.34 5.81 -8.61
N SER A 49 -3.12 6.50 -9.44
CA SER A 49 -4.58 6.48 -9.38
C SER A 49 -5.15 5.43 -10.34
N LEU A 50 -6.40 5.03 -10.08
CA LEU A 50 -7.15 4.18 -11.00
C LEU A 50 -7.27 4.83 -12.39
N MET A 51 -7.52 6.14 -12.47
CA MET A 51 -7.61 6.85 -13.76
C MET A 51 -6.31 6.80 -14.55
N GLU A 52 -5.16 7.03 -13.89
CA GLU A 52 -3.83 6.94 -14.53
C GLU A 52 -3.53 5.53 -15.05
N LEU A 53 -4.02 4.48 -14.39
CA LEU A 53 -3.88 3.12 -14.89
C LEU A 53 -4.82 2.86 -16.07
N THR A 54 -6.08 3.28 -16.00
CA THR A 54 -7.06 3.07 -17.08
C THR A 54 -6.79 3.89 -18.34
N SER A 55 -5.96 4.94 -18.27
CA SER A 55 -5.52 5.68 -19.46
C SER A 55 -4.39 4.99 -20.22
N LEU A 56 -3.69 4.06 -19.58
CA LEU A 56 -2.55 3.33 -20.14
C LEU A 56 -2.90 1.89 -20.52
N TYR A 57 -3.92 1.32 -19.89
CA TYR A 57 -4.27 -0.10 -19.99
C TYR A 57 -5.78 -0.30 -20.16
N PRO A 58 -6.21 -1.49 -20.65
CA PRO A 58 -7.63 -1.80 -20.79
C PRO A 58 -8.41 -1.59 -19.48
N THR A 59 -9.44 -0.73 -19.55
CA THR A 59 -10.20 -0.26 -18.39
C THR A 59 -10.77 -1.40 -17.54
N GLU A 60 -11.32 -2.43 -18.16
CA GLU A 60 -11.97 -3.53 -17.45
C GLU A 60 -10.95 -4.38 -16.68
N ASP A 61 -9.83 -4.75 -17.30
CA ASP A 61 -8.78 -5.52 -16.64
C ASP A 61 -8.16 -4.76 -15.46
N VAL A 62 -7.92 -3.45 -15.63
CA VAL A 62 -7.40 -2.58 -14.58
C VAL A 62 -8.37 -2.48 -13.40
N LYS A 63 -9.66 -2.30 -13.66
CA LYS A 63 -10.67 -2.22 -12.59
C LYS A 63 -10.73 -3.52 -11.79
N VAL A 64 -10.77 -4.66 -12.48
CA VAL A 64 -10.79 -5.98 -11.83
C VAL A 64 -9.55 -6.19 -10.96
N LEU A 65 -8.36 -5.83 -11.47
CA LEU A 65 -7.14 -5.88 -10.69
C LEU A 65 -7.21 -4.96 -9.47
N TRP A 66 -7.59 -3.71 -9.67
CA TRP A 66 -7.65 -2.70 -8.62
C TRP A 66 -8.57 -3.11 -7.46
N GLU A 67 -9.78 -3.57 -7.79
CA GLU A 67 -10.74 -4.08 -6.82
C GLU A 67 -10.23 -5.33 -6.10
N SER A 68 -9.58 -6.24 -6.84
CA SER A 68 -8.99 -7.45 -6.26
C SER A 68 -7.89 -7.12 -5.25
N LEU A 69 -7.03 -6.15 -5.56
CA LEU A 69 -5.96 -5.68 -4.66
C LEU A 69 -6.52 -4.97 -3.42
N LEU A 70 -7.57 -4.16 -3.58
CA LEU A 70 -8.29 -3.56 -2.45
C LEU A 70 -8.91 -4.63 -1.55
N LYS A 71 -9.53 -5.65 -2.13
CA LYS A 71 -10.19 -6.74 -1.40
C LYS A 71 -9.21 -7.56 -0.55
N ILE A 72 -8.00 -7.80 -1.04
CA ILE A 72 -6.97 -8.47 -0.24
C ILE A 72 -6.27 -7.52 0.75
N GLY A 73 -6.46 -6.20 0.61
CA GLY A 73 -5.85 -5.20 1.49
C GLY A 73 -4.42 -4.83 1.11
N ALA A 74 -4.01 -5.12 -0.13
CA ALA A 74 -2.65 -4.91 -0.64
C ALA A 74 -2.39 -3.44 -1.05
N LEU A 75 -3.43 -2.63 -1.21
CA LEU A 75 -3.33 -1.21 -1.54
C LEU A 75 -3.58 -0.32 -0.32
N ILE A 76 -2.78 0.73 -0.22
CA ILE A 76 -2.93 1.83 0.74
C ILE A 76 -2.96 3.15 0.01
N GLU A 77 -3.46 4.19 0.68
CA GLU A 77 -3.34 5.55 0.15
C GLU A 77 -1.87 5.95 0.10
N GLU A 78 -1.51 6.64 -0.96
CA GLU A 78 -0.21 7.28 -1.04
C GLU A 78 -0.21 8.45 -0.04
N TRP A 79 0.82 8.49 0.80
CA TRP A 79 1.04 9.53 1.79
C TRP A 79 2.49 10.01 1.69
N GLU A 80 2.71 11.30 1.92
CA GLU A 80 4.04 11.91 1.89
C GLU A 80 4.73 11.78 3.25
N ASN A 81 5.94 11.23 3.28
CA ASN A 81 6.66 11.07 4.54
C ASN A 81 7.22 12.39 5.06
N SER A 82 6.46 13.08 5.91
CA SER A 82 6.90 14.31 6.59
C SER A 82 7.97 14.08 7.68
N TYR A 83 8.31 12.83 7.97
CA TYR A 83 9.22 12.42 9.05
C TYR A 83 10.46 11.67 8.52
N GLU A 84 10.82 11.87 7.25
CA GLU A 84 11.99 11.24 6.62
C GLU A 84 13.28 11.53 7.41
N ASN A 85 14.12 10.51 7.62
CA ASN A 85 15.35 10.57 8.43
C ASN A 85 15.14 10.95 9.90
N THR A 86 13.95 10.70 10.46
CA THR A 86 13.67 10.87 11.89
C THR A 86 13.44 9.54 12.60
N ILE A 87 13.43 9.55 13.94
CA ILE A 87 13.12 8.37 14.75
C ILE A 87 11.71 7.80 14.48
N TYR A 88 10.80 8.63 13.95
CA TYR A 88 9.41 8.26 13.71
C TYR A 88 9.18 7.60 12.36
N GLU A 89 10.12 7.71 11.41
CA GLU A 89 9.99 7.16 10.07
C GLU A 89 9.65 5.67 10.09
N LYS A 90 10.40 4.89 10.88
CA LYS A 90 10.16 3.45 11.02
C LYS A 90 8.80 3.15 11.66
N GLN A 91 8.34 4.01 12.56
CA GLN A 91 7.05 3.87 13.24
C GLN A 91 5.90 4.08 12.26
N LEU A 92 6.03 4.97 11.27
CA LEU A 92 4.98 5.20 10.27
C LEU A 92 4.60 3.91 9.54
N TYR A 93 5.56 3.05 9.20
CA TYR A 93 5.28 1.74 8.57
C TYR A 93 4.44 0.80 9.45
N TYR A 94 4.62 0.87 10.77
CA TYR A 94 3.75 0.14 11.69
C TYR A 94 2.36 0.78 11.74
N LEU A 95 2.28 2.12 11.80
CA LEU A 95 1.02 2.85 11.85
C LEU A 95 0.19 2.69 10.55
N GLU A 96 0.83 2.44 9.40
CA GLU A 96 0.16 2.11 8.12
C GLU A 96 -0.76 0.88 8.24
N SER A 97 -0.48 -0.03 9.18
CA SER A 97 -1.34 -1.19 9.45
C SER A 97 -2.58 -0.85 10.27
N LEU A 98 -2.58 0.27 11.01
CA LEU A 98 -3.61 0.65 11.97
C LEU A 98 -4.58 1.72 11.44
N ALA A 99 -4.13 2.58 10.53
CA ALA A 99 -4.98 3.60 9.90
C ALA A 99 -4.53 3.92 8.48
N GLN A 100 -5.45 4.53 7.71
CA GLN A 100 -5.18 4.98 6.34
C GLN A 100 -4.11 6.08 6.27
N SER A 101 -4.07 6.98 7.25
CA SER A 101 -3.06 8.04 7.35
C SER A 101 -2.16 7.82 8.57
N PRO A 102 -0.99 7.18 8.40
CA PRO A 102 -0.03 7.00 9.49
C PRO A 102 0.51 8.35 10.00
N ILE A 103 0.58 9.36 9.13
CA ILE A 103 1.00 10.73 9.49
C ILE A 103 0.05 11.31 10.52
N HIS A 104 -1.26 11.23 10.27
CA HIS A 104 -2.26 11.78 11.19
C HIS A 104 -2.21 11.10 12.56
N LEU A 105 -1.96 9.79 12.60
CA LEU A 105 -1.74 9.08 13.86
C LEU A 105 -0.49 9.60 14.58
N GLN A 106 0.62 9.79 13.86
CA GLN A 106 1.86 10.30 14.44
C GLN A 106 1.72 11.74 14.95
N GLU A 107 1.07 12.62 14.18
CA GLU A 107 0.74 13.98 14.60
C GLU A 107 -0.14 13.97 15.87
N THR A 108 -1.13 13.09 15.91
CA THR A 108 -1.98 12.91 17.10
C THR A 108 -1.13 12.48 18.29
N LEU A 109 -0.28 11.47 18.15
CA LEU A 109 0.61 11.03 19.23
C LEU A 109 1.52 12.16 19.72
N SER A 110 2.05 12.98 18.81
CA SER A 110 2.92 14.11 19.15
C SER A 110 2.23 15.25 19.91
N THR A 111 0.90 15.36 19.80
CA THR A 111 0.11 16.44 20.42
C THR A 111 -0.63 16.00 21.68
N LYS A 112 -0.63 14.70 22.00
CA LYS A 112 -1.30 14.17 23.19
C LYS A 112 -0.33 14.05 24.36
N CYS A 113 -0.85 14.29 25.56
CA CYS A 113 -0.15 14.09 26.81
C CYS A 113 -0.75 12.88 27.53
N VAL A 114 0.10 12.00 28.05
CA VAL A 114 -0.30 10.83 28.84
C VAL A 114 0.23 11.02 30.27
N ALA A 115 -0.66 10.93 31.26
CA ALA A 115 -0.26 10.94 32.67
C ALA A 115 0.02 9.51 33.13
N ILE A 116 1.21 9.29 33.70
CA ILE A 116 1.58 8.02 34.33
C ILE A 116 1.43 8.18 35.84
N ILE A 117 0.49 7.43 36.44
CA ILE A 117 0.21 7.47 37.89
C ILE A 117 0.76 6.20 38.52
N GLY A 118 1.83 6.35 39.31
CA GLY A 118 2.62 5.25 39.85
C GLY A 118 3.91 5.04 39.06
N VAL A 119 5.02 4.77 39.76
CA VAL A 119 6.38 4.66 39.19
C VAL A 119 6.94 3.24 39.37
N GLY A 120 6.11 2.23 39.11
CA GLY A 120 6.55 0.84 38.99
C GLY A 120 7.21 0.56 37.63
N GLY A 121 7.89 -0.58 37.53
CA GLY A 121 8.46 -1.10 36.27
C GLY A 121 7.50 -2.02 35.52
#